data_AF-A0A7C9CWN2-F1
#
_entry.id   AF-A0A7C9CWN2-F1
#
_cell.length_a   1.000
_cell.length_b   1.000
_cell.length_c   1.000
_cell.angle_alpha   90.00
_cell.angle_beta   90.00
_cell.angle_gamma   90.00
#
_symmetry.space_group_name_H-M   'P 1'
#
loop_
_entity.id
_entity.type
_entity.pdbx_description
1 polymer ?
#
loop_
_entity_poly.entity_id
_entity_poly.type
_entity_poly.pdbx_seq_one_letter_code
_entity_poly.pdbx_strand_id
1 'polypeptide(L)'
;FGELRGLVDNMHNCEDILMNFIVAEISGRGPLLVGGERVRDLGDPRNEAVEGKGGEEVNVGLSGIKRGHGNHRKRRGECIREFHKILERMPLRYSYGKVINSVSEQGLCNKG
;
A
#
# COMPACT_ATOMS: atom_id res chain seq x y z
N PHE A 1 16.47 14.37 1.97
CA PHE A 1 15.91 13.00 1.97
C PHE A 1 16.78 11.94 2.67
N GLY A 2 18.05 12.19 3.03
CA GLY A 2 18.91 11.17 3.67
C GLY A 2 18.35 10.61 4.99
N GLU A 3 17.77 11.47 5.82
CA GLU A 3 17.12 11.08 7.08
C GLU A 3 15.88 10.19 6.86
N LEU A 4 15.04 10.52 5.87
CA LEU A 4 13.87 9.72 5.48
C LEU A 4 14.28 8.33 4.99
N ARG A 5 15.37 8.24 4.22
CA ARG A 5 15.94 6.96 3.79
C ARG A 5 16.42 6.14 4.99
N GLY A 6 17.14 6.77 5.93
CA GLY A 6 17.57 6.10 7.16
C GLY A 6 16.39 5.54 7.97
N LEU A 7 15.26 6.24 8.00
CA LEU A 7 14.05 5.73 8.67
C LEU A 7 13.47 4.48 7.99
N VAL A 8 13.42 4.47 6.66
CA VAL A 8 12.99 3.29 5.88
C VAL A 8 13.94 2.11 6.12
N ASP A 9 15.25 2.35 6.09
CA ASP A 9 16.27 1.33 6.33
C ASP A 9 16.12 0.73 7.74
N ASN A 10 15.92 1.56 8.76
CA ASN A 10 15.72 1.11 10.15
C ASN A 10 14.40 0.36 10.35
N MET A 11 13.34 0.78 9.66
CA MET A 11 12.02 0.14 9.76
C MET A 11 11.92 -1.12 8.91
N HIS A 12 12.83 -1.35 7.96
CA HIS A 12 12.74 -2.44 6.98
C HIS A 12 11.32 -2.57 6.38
N ASN A 13 10.71 -1.41 6.10
CA ASN A 13 9.32 -1.24 5.66
C ASN A 13 9.11 0.20 5.16
N CYS A 14 7.93 0.48 4.60
CA CYS A 14 7.42 1.81 4.30
C CYS A 14 8.17 2.56 3.18
N GLU A 15 9.00 1.87 2.41
CA GLU A 15 9.64 2.40 1.20
C GLU A 15 8.61 2.91 0.19
N ASP A 16 7.51 2.19 0.02
CA ASP A 16 6.38 2.57 -0.84
C ASP A 16 5.64 3.80 -0.31
N ILE A 17 5.48 3.91 1.01
CA ILE A 17 4.88 5.08 1.66
C ILE A 17 5.77 6.30 1.42
N LEU A 18 7.09 6.17 1.63
CA LEU A 18 8.03 7.27 1.39
C LEU A 18 7.98 7.73 -0.07
N MET A 19 7.94 6.80 -1.02
CA MET A 19 7.80 7.14 -2.43
C MET A 19 6.51 7.92 -2.72
N ASN A 20 5.38 7.57 -2.10
CA ASN A 20 4.15 8.35 -2.23
C ASN A 20 4.28 9.76 -1.65
N PHE A 21 4.94 9.93 -0.51
CA PHE A 21 5.23 11.25 0.06
C PHE A 21 6.06 12.11 -0.90
N ILE A 22 7.15 11.55 -1.46
CA ILE A 22 8.04 12.26 -2.38
C ILE A 22 7.30 12.66 -3.67
N VAL A 23 6.53 11.74 -4.26
CA VAL A 23 5.80 12.03 -5.50
C VAL A 23 4.69 13.05 -5.28
N ALA A 24 3.92 12.92 -4.20
CA ALA A 24 2.87 13.88 -3.85
C ALA A 24 3.46 15.27 -3.57
N GLU A 25 4.65 15.30 -2.97
CA GLU A 25 5.37 16.53 -2.70
C GLU A 25 5.79 17.26 -3.98
N ILE A 26 6.46 16.54 -4.88
CA ILE A 26 7.00 17.12 -6.12
C ILE A 26 5.86 17.51 -7.07
N SER A 27 4.82 16.68 -7.17
CA SER A 27 3.74 16.88 -8.15
C SER A 27 2.59 17.75 -7.64
N GLY A 28 2.44 17.88 -6.32
CA GLY A 28 1.25 18.50 -5.71
C GLY A 28 -0.05 17.74 -6.01
N ARG A 29 0.01 16.46 -6.42
CA ARG A 29 -1.15 15.66 -6.83
C ARG A 29 -1.30 14.39 -5.99
N GLY A 30 -2.53 13.89 -5.89
CA GLY A 30 -2.84 12.60 -5.27
C GLY A 30 -2.56 11.42 -6.21
N PRO A 31 -2.50 10.19 -5.69
CA PRO A 31 -2.27 9.00 -6.50
C PRO A 31 -3.44 8.70 -7.43
N LEU A 32 -3.18 8.02 -8.54
CA LEU A 32 -4.19 7.53 -9.46
C LEU A 32 -4.40 6.02 -9.26
N LEU A 33 -5.60 5.61 -8.86
CA LEU A 33 -5.93 4.19 -8.76
C LEU A 33 -6.36 3.65 -10.12
N VAL A 34 -5.62 2.67 -10.65
CA VAL A 34 -5.97 1.97 -11.88
C VAL A 34 -6.43 0.56 -11.53
N GLY A 35 -7.66 0.22 -11.89
CA GLY A 35 -8.23 -1.11 -11.68
C GLY A 35 -7.72 -2.09 -12.73
N GLY A 36 -6.98 -3.11 -12.31
CA GLY A 36 -6.66 -4.26 -13.15
C GLY A 36 -7.83 -5.26 -13.18
N GLU A 37 -8.07 -5.88 -14.34
CA GLU A 37 -9.13 -6.88 -14.52
C GLU A 37 -8.79 -8.21 -13.85
N ARG A 38 -7.52 -8.64 -13.93
CA ARG A 38 -6.99 -9.83 -13.24
C ARG A 38 -5.57 -9.53 -12.76
N VAL A 39 -5.39 -9.32 -11.46
CA VAL A 39 -4.08 -9.18 -10.81
C VAL A 39 -3.93 -10.29 -9.80
N ARG A 40 -2.94 -11.18 -10.00
CA ARG A 40 -2.66 -12.30 -9.09
C ARG A 40 -1.41 -11.98 -8.29
N ASP A 41 -1.52 -12.01 -6.96
CA ASP A 41 -0.38 -11.90 -6.06
C ASP A 41 0.22 -13.28 -5.85
N LEU A 42 1.26 -13.65 -6.58
CA LEU A 42 1.92 -14.97 -6.47
C LEU A 42 2.57 -15.23 -5.10
N GLY A 43 2.80 -14.18 -4.30
CA GLY A 43 3.33 -14.29 -2.94
C GLY A 43 2.28 -14.56 -1.87
N ASP A 44 0.99 -14.61 -2.24
CA ASP A 44 -0.09 -14.91 -1.31
C ASP A 44 -0.09 -16.41 -0.96
N PRO A 45 0.16 -16.80 0.30
CA PRO A 45 0.19 -18.20 0.72
C PRO A 45 -1.15 -18.93 0.49
N ARG A 46 -2.25 -18.18 0.33
CA ARG A 46 -3.57 -18.74 -0.02
C ARG A 46 -3.63 -19.29 -1.44
N ASN A 47 -2.68 -18.95 -2.31
CA ASN A 47 -2.62 -19.50 -3.67
C ASN A 47 -2.17 -20.96 -3.71
N GLU A 48 -1.33 -21.39 -2.77
CA GLU A 48 -0.77 -22.76 -2.79
C GLU A 48 -1.84 -23.81 -2.46
N ALA A 49 -2.83 -23.45 -1.65
CA ALA A 49 -3.98 -24.28 -1.32
C ALA A 49 -4.86 -24.64 -2.53
N VAL A 50 -4.80 -23.85 -3.62
CA VAL A 50 -5.62 -24.07 -4.83
C VAL A 50 -4.96 -25.06 -5.80
N GLU A 51 -3.65 -25.31 -5.69
CA GLU A 51 -2.91 -26.20 -6.61
C GLU A 51 -2.70 -27.63 -6.07
N GLY A 52 -3.43 -28.04 -5.03
CA GLY A 52 -3.45 -29.43 -4.55
C GLY A 52 -2.10 -29.95 -4.01
N LYS A 53 -1.11 -29.08 -3.84
CA LYS A 53 0.16 -29.42 -3.21
C LYS A 53 -0.03 -29.27 -1.70
N GLY A 54 -0.16 -30.39 -1.01
CA GLY A 54 -0.14 -30.47 0.46
C GLY A 54 1.22 -30.12 1.06
N GLY A 55 1.76 -28.96 0.70
CA GLY A 55 2.92 -28.35 1.32
C GLY A 55 2.50 -27.59 2.57
N GLU A 56 3.30 -27.69 3.61
CA GLU A 56 3.18 -26.92 4.84
C GLU A 56 3.08 -25.42 4.50
N GLU A 57 2.12 -24.68 5.08
CA GLU A 57 1.97 -23.22 4.85
C GLU A 57 3.26 -22.48 5.25
N VAL A 58 4.18 -22.29 4.32
CA VAL A 58 5.38 -21.47 4.57
C VAL A 58 4.93 -20.01 4.57
N ASN A 59 4.66 -19.47 5.75
CA ASN A 59 4.28 -18.06 5.91
C ASN A 59 5.50 -17.17 5.57
N VAL A 60 5.67 -16.83 4.29
CA VAL A 60 6.78 -15.99 3.80
C VAL A 60 6.42 -14.51 3.66
N GLY A 61 5.13 -14.16 3.66
CA GLY A 61 4.67 -12.79 3.44
C GLY A 61 5.05 -11.81 4.56
N LEU A 62 5.64 -10.67 4.19
CA LEU A 62 6.03 -9.58 5.10
C LEU A 62 4.83 -8.91 5.79
N SER A 63 3.66 -8.95 5.15
CA SER A 63 2.37 -8.48 5.66
C SER A 63 1.60 -9.54 6.46
N GLY A 64 2.11 -10.78 6.49
CA GLY A 64 1.45 -11.91 7.13
C GLY A 64 1.34 -11.74 8.65
N ILE A 65 0.22 -12.22 9.20
CA ILE A 65 -0.11 -12.12 10.64
C ILE A 65 0.97 -12.80 11.51
N LYS A 66 1.51 -13.94 11.05
CA LYS A 66 2.46 -14.77 11.81
C LYS A 66 3.88 -14.17 11.90
N ARG A 67 4.40 -13.50 10.85
CA ARG A 67 5.73 -12.84 10.88
C ARG A 67 5.67 -11.38 11.31
N GLY A 68 4.54 -10.69 11.08
CA GLY A 68 4.36 -9.28 11.42
C GLY A 68 3.71 -9.02 12.78
N HIS A 69 3.33 -10.05 13.55
CA HIS A 69 2.60 -9.95 14.84
C HIS A 69 1.32 -9.09 14.80
N GLY A 70 0.68 -8.95 13.63
CA GLY A 70 -0.40 -7.96 13.42
C GLY A 70 0.04 -6.49 13.53
N ASN A 71 1.33 -6.23 13.79
CA ASN A 71 1.92 -4.91 13.96
C ASN A 71 2.40 -4.32 12.63
N HIS A 72 2.51 -5.07 11.53
CA HIS A 72 2.91 -4.52 10.23
C HIS A 72 2.03 -3.31 9.82
N ARG A 73 0.71 -3.40 10.01
CA ARG A 73 -0.21 -2.27 9.76
C ARG A 73 0.03 -1.09 10.71
N LYS A 74 0.33 -1.34 11.98
CA LYS A 74 0.65 -0.29 12.97
C LYS A 74 1.95 0.43 12.59
N ARG A 75 3.00 -0.33 12.25
CA ARG A 75 4.30 0.17 11.81
C ARG A 75 4.20 1.06 10.57
N ARG A 76 3.30 0.73 9.62
CA ARG A 76 3.00 1.63 8.49
C ARG A 76 2.43 2.97 8.93
N GLY A 77 1.55 2.98 9.93
CA GLY A 77 1.03 4.22 10.52
C GLY A 77 2.13 5.05 11.20
N GLU A 78 3.06 4.39 11.89
CA GLU A 78 4.22 5.04 12.50
C GLU A 78 5.11 5.70 11.44
N CYS A 79 5.37 5.04 10.32
CA CYS A 79 6.12 5.63 9.20
C CYS A 79 5.48 6.93 8.70
N ILE A 80 4.17 6.96 8.49
CA ILE A 80 3.44 8.17 8.07
C ILE A 80 3.65 9.31 9.09
N ARG A 81 3.59 8.99 10.40
CA ARG A 81 3.79 9.97 11.47
C ARG A 81 5.22 10.52 11.47
N GLU A 82 6.22 9.67 11.34
CA GLU A 82 7.62 10.12 11.37
C GLU A 82 7.99 10.89 10.10
N PHE A 83 7.51 10.47 8.92
CA PHE A 83 7.68 11.25 7.69
C PHE A 83 7.03 12.63 7.82
N HIS A 84 5.83 12.70 8.38
CA HIS A 84 5.14 13.97 8.63
C HIS A 84 5.96 14.91 9.53
N LYS A 85 6.57 14.37 10.61
CA LYS A 85 7.43 15.16 11.50
C LYS A 85 8.68 15.68 10.78
N ILE A 86 9.39 14.82 10.06
CA ILE A 86 10.63 15.18 9.37
C ILE A 86 10.38 16.22 8.26
N LEU A 87 9.26 16.10 7.54
CA LEU A 87 8.88 17.05 6.50
C LEU A 87 8.16 18.30 7.03
N GLU A 88 7.77 18.32 8.30
CA GLU A 88 6.99 19.36 8.97
C GLU A 88 5.63 19.68 8.30
N ARG A 89 5.12 18.78 7.46
CA ARG A 89 3.82 18.91 6.77
C ARG A 89 3.33 17.59 6.21
N MET A 90 2.11 17.58 5.69
CA MET A 90 1.47 16.40 5.11
C MET A 90 1.30 16.59 3.59
N PRO A 91 2.23 16.07 2.76
CA PRO A 91 2.14 16.22 1.30
C PRO A 91 1.14 15.26 0.64
N LEU A 92 0.77 14.17 1.33
CA LEU A 92 -0.20 13.21 0.79
C LEU A 92 -1.55 13.88 0.53
N ARG A 93 -2.13 13.59 -0.65
CA ARG A 93 -3.42 14.13 -1.08
C ARG A 93 -4.39 12.99 -1.35
N TYR A 94 -5.63 13.17 -0.89
CA TYR A 94 -6.71 12.26 -1.23
C TYR A 94 -7.01 12.29 -2.73
N SER A 95 -7.33 11.12 -3.26
CA SER A 95 -7.82 10.93 -4.62
C SER A 95 -8.93 9.88 -4.57
N TYR A 96 -10.06 10.18 -5.19
CA TYR A 96 -11.25 9.32 -5.18
C TYR A 96 -11.51 8.71 -6.57
N GLY A 97 -10.74 9.12 -7.58
CA GLY A 97 -10.88 8.63 -8.94
C GLY A 97 -10.29 7.22 -9.09
N LYS A 98 -11.02 6.35 -9.78
CA LYS A 98 -10.54 5.03 -10.21
C LYS A 98 -10.69 4.91 -11.71
N VAL A 99 -9.59 4.64 -12.41
CA VAL A 99 -9.60 4.34 -13.84
C VAL A 99 -9.85 2.85 -14.02
N ILE A 100 -10.82 2.47 -14.84
CA ILE A 100 -11.16 1.08 -15.14
C ILE A 100 -11.23 0.89 -16.67
N ASN A 101 -10.96 -0.33 -17.14
CA ASN A 101 -10.88 -0.63 -18.57
C ASN A 101 -12.25 -0.54 -19.28
N SER A 102 -13.34 -0.72 -18.54
CA SER A 102 -14.71 -0.51 -19.01
C SER A 102 -15.66 -0.24 -17.84
N VAL A 103 -16.66 0.60 -18.06
CA VAL A 103 -17.78 0.84 -17.14
C VAL A 103 -18.89 -0.12 -17.55
N SER A 104 -19.22 -1.14 -16.75
CA SER A 104 -20.42 -1.96 -17.01
C SER A 104 -21.71 -1.24 -16.59
N GLU A 105 -21.66 -0.39 -15.55
CA GLU A 105 -22.81 0.39 -15.09
C GLU A 105 -22.35 1.64 -14.31
N GLN A 106 -22.84 2.82 -14.71
CA GLN A 106 -22.71 4.08 -13.97
C GLN A 106 -23.96 4.27 -13.12
N GLY A 107 -23.91 3.86 -11.86
CA GLY A 107 -24.93 4.22 -10.88
C GLY A 107 -24.80 5.69 -10.48
N LEU A 108 -25.50 6.59 -11.19
CA LEU A 108 -25.65 7.99 -10.77
C LEU A 108 -26.58 8.03 -9.55
N CYS A 109 -26.00 8.09 -8.35
CA CYS A 109 -26.77 8.29 -7.13
C CYS A 109 -27.09 9.79 -6.99
N ASN A 110 -28.24 10.21 -7.53
CA ASN A 110 -28.79 11.52 -7.25
C ASN A 110 -29.36 11.51 -5.84
N LYS A 111 -28.65 12.15 -4.92
CA LYS A 111 -29.18 12.44 -3.59
C LYS A 111 -30.13 13.64 -3.71
N GLY A 112 -31.43 13.38 -3.68
CA GLY A 112 -32.46 14.40 -3.44
C GLY A 112 -32.55 14.77 -1.97
#